data_AF-A0A917UND0-F1
#
_entry.id   AF-A0A917UND0-F1
#
_cell.length_a   1.000
_cell.length_b   1.000
_cell.length_c   1.000
_cell.angle_alpha   90.00
_cell.angle_beta   90.00
_cell.angle_gamma   90.00
#
_symmetry.space_group_name_H-M   'P 1'
#
loop_
_entity.id
_entity.type
_entity.pdbx_description
1 polymer ?
#
loop_
_entity_poly.entity_id
_entity_poly.type
_entity_poly.pdbx_seq_one_letter_code
_entity_poly.pdbx_strand_id
1 'polypeptide(L)'
;MSRDKVFCSQQDGLTSPSEPAFVARENACGEDDGYLLSLWWNWATGLSELLIHDAADLRRTPLCRVKLPTRVPFGFHGSWADHQTLDRAVAACRNGE
;
A
#
# COMPACT_ATOMS: atom_id res chain seq x y z
N MET A 1 35.02 -12.03 7.92
CA MET A 1 34.13 -13.02 7.27
C MET A 1 32.72 -12.48 7.32
N SER A 2 32.28 -11.91 6.20
CA SER A 2 30.95 -11.32 6.02
C SER A 2 29.87 -12.37 6.27
N ARG A 3 28.84 -12.00 7.03
CA ARG A 3 27.52 -12.64 6.94
C ARG A 3 26.51 -11.55 6.72
N ASP A 4 26.41 -11.15 5.46
CA ASP A 4 25.22 -10.61 4.83
C ASP A 4 24.03 -11.53 5.17
N LYS A 5 23.26 -11.15 6.18
CA LYS A 5 21.88 -11.60 6.36
C LYS A 5 21.02 -10.36 6.55
N VAL A 6 20.86 -9.61 5.45
CA VAL A 6 19.64 -8.82 5.24
C VAL A 6 18.54 -9.84 4.93
N PHE A 7 18.12 -10.60 5.94
CA PHE A 7 16.85 -11.29 5.90
C PHE A 7 15.83 -10.24 6.32
N CYS A 8 15.06 -9.75 5.34
CA CYS A 8 13.73 -9.20 5.57
C CYS A 8 13.05 -10.10 6.62
N SER A 9 12.88 -9.58 7.84
CA SER A 9 12.32 -10.35 8.94
C SER A 9 10.90 -10.75 8.57
N GLN A 10 10.73 -12.02 8.21
CA GLN A 10 9.50 -12.83 8.27
C GLN A 10 8.21 -12.03 8.00
N GLN A 11 7.82 -11.99 6.73
CA GLN A 11 6.42 -11.81 6.38
C GLN A 11 5.64 -13.02 6.92
N ASP A 12 5.05 -12.88 8.12
CA ASP A 12 4.33 -13.91 8.89
C ASP A 12 3.12 -14.48 8.14
N GLY A 13 3.36 -15.27 7.09
CA GLY A 13 2.33 -15.84 6.24
C GLY A 13 1.73 -14.88 5.21
N LEU A 14 2.28 -13.68 5.00
CA LEU A 14 1.82 -12.79 3.94
C LEU A 14 2.24 -13.32 2.57
N THR A 15 1.29 -13.39 1.64
CA THR A 15 1.47 -13.84 0.26
C THR A 15 0.45 -13.15 -0.65
N SER A 16 0.62 -13.32 -1.96
CA SER A 16 -0.36 -12.91 -2.98
C SER A 16 -0.73 -11.42 -2.89
N PRO A 17 0.23 -10.50 -3.12
CA PRO A 17 -0.04 -9.07 -3.13
C PRO A 17 -1.02 -8.68 -4.24
N SER A 18 -1.83 -7.64 -3.97
CA SER A 18 -2.58 -6.92 -5.00
C SER A 18 -1.64 -6.09 -5.89
N GLU A 19 -2.17 -5.55 -6.98
CA GLU A 19 -1.49 -4.48 -7.70
C GLU A 19 -1.16 -3.33 -6.72
N PRO A 20 0.09 -2.82 -6.70
CA PRO A 20 0.47 -1.71 -5.86
C PRO A 20 0.01 -0.37 -6.44
N ALA A 21 -0.42 0.54 -5.58
CA ALA A 21 -0.74 1.92 -5.94
C ALA A 21 0.34 2.87 -5.40
N PHE A 22 0.87 3.74 -6.27
CA PHE A 22 1.76 4.82 -5.86
C PHE A 22 0.98 6.00 -5.29
N VAL A 23 1.51 6.57 -4.22
CA VAL A 23 0.98 7.75 -3.55
C VAL A 23 2.13 8.74 -3.35
N ALA A 24 2.09 9.85 -4.08
CA ALA A 24 3.09 10.91 -3.93
C ALA A 24 3.05 11.49 -2.51
N ARG A 25 4.22 11.80 -1.96
CA ARG A 25 4.32 12.61 -0.74
C ARG A 25 3.80 14.02 -1.01
N GLU A 26 3.31 14.68 0.03
CA GLU A 26 3.05 16.11 -0.04
C GLU A 26 4.34 16.86 -0.43
N ASN A 27 4.25 17.71 -1.45
CA ASN A 27 5.38 18.43 -2.04
C ASN A 27 6.50 17.52 -2.59
N ALA A 28 6.15 16.33 -3.09
CA ALA A 28 7.09 15.41 -3.71
C ALA A 28 7.94 16.08 -4.79
N CYS A 29 9.26 15.85 -4.73
CA CYS A 29 10.22 16.46 -5.66
C CYS A 29 10.80 15.48 -6.69
N GLY A 30 10.55 14.18 -6.52
CA GLY A 30 11.01 13.10 -7.42
C GLY A 30 9.86 12.18 -7.82
N GLU A 31 10.07 11.38 -8.86
CA GLU A 31 9.08 10.39 -9.35
C GLU A 31 8.74 9.35 -8.28
N ASP A 32 9.71 8.96 -7.46
CA ASP A 32 9.62 7.95 -6.41
C ASP A 32 9.48 8.54 -4.99
N ASP A 33 9.32 9.86 -4.87
CA ASP A 33 9.16 10.53 -3.58
C ASP A 33 7.72 10.34 -3.06
N GLY A 34 7.50 9.19 -2.43
CA GLY A 34 6.19 8.79 -1.97
C GLY A 34 6.16 7.40 -1.37
N TYR A 35 5.02 6.75 -1.55
CA TYR A 35 4.69 5.48 -0.92
C TYR A 35 4.13 4.50 -1.95
N LEU A 36 4.41 3.22 -1.77
CA LEU A 36 3.67 2.14 -2.45
C LEU A 36 2.74 1.44 -1.46
N LEU A 37 1.46 1.40 -1.80
CA LEU A 37 0.41 0.75 -1.03
C LEU A 37 0.03 -0.56 -1.72
N SER A 38 -0.03 -1.65 -0.98
CA SER A 38 -0.49 -2.95 -1.52
C SER A 38 -1.22 -3.77 -0.46
N LEU A 39 -2.27 -4.47 -0.87
CA LEU A 39 -2.99 -5.39 0.00
C LEU A 39 -2.38 -6.78 -0.10
N TRP A 40 -2.14 -7.41 1.04
CA TRP A 40 -1.56 -8.73 1.15
C TRP A 40 -2.53 -9.66 1.86
N TRP A 41 -2.61 -10.91 1.43
CA TRP A 41 -3.36 -11.94 2.12
C TRP A 41 -2.42 -12.71 3.05
N ASN A 42 -2.82 -12.88 4.31
CA ASN A 42 -2.11 -13.69 5.28
C ASN A 42 -2.74 -15.08 5.34
N TRP A 43 -2.02 -16.10 4.86
CA TRP A 43 -2.55 -17.47 4.84
C TRP A 43 -2.68 -18.08 6.25
N ALA A 44 -1.85 -17.63 7.20
CA ALA A 44 -1.84 -18.17 8.56
C ALA A 44 -3.03 -17.67 9.39
N THR A 45 -3.48 -16.43 9.16
CA THR A 45 -4.63 -15.85 9.87
C THR A 45 -5.91 -15.85 9.05
N GLY A 46 -5.82 -16.04 7.73
CA GLY A 46 -6.94 -15.89 6.81
C GLY A 46 -7.38 -14.44 6.56
N LEU A 47 -6.69 -13.46 7.15
CA LEU A 47 -7.02 -12.03 7.06
C LEU A 47 -6.10 -11.30 6.07
N SER A 48 -6.43 -10.04 5.77
CA SER A 48 -5.60 -9.20 4.91
C SER A 48 -4.88 -8.10 5.68
N GLU A 49 -3.78 -7.61 5.13
CA GLU A 49 -3.05 -6.45 5.64
C GLU A 49 -2.79 -5.47 4.49
N LEU A 50 -2.89 -4.17 4.76
CA LEU A 50 -2.36 -3.14 3.86
C LEU A 50 -0.92 -2.82 4.27
N LEU A 51 0.01 -3.05 3.35
CA LEU A 51 1.42 -2.70 3.52
C LEU A 51 1.69 -1.36 2.85
N ILE A 52 2.44 -0.51 3.57
CA ILE A 52 2.90 0.79 3.09
C ILE A 52 4.42 0.75 3.04
N HIS A 53 4.98 0.85 1.83
CA HIS A 53 6.42 0.89 1.59
C HIS A 53 6.87 2.31 1.28
N ASP A 54 8.14 2.59 1.59
CA ASP A 54 8.87 3.71 1.01
C ASP A 54 9.10 3.42 -0.48
N ALA A 55 8.59 4.26 -1.38
CA ALA A 55 8.70 4.01 -2.81
C ALA A 55 10.16 4.09 -3.30
N ALA A 56 11.02 4.87 -2.63
CA ALA A 56 12.43 5.02 -2.98
C ALA A 56 13.32 3.84 -2.51
N ASP A 57 12.88 3.00 -1.56
CA ASP A 57 13.64 1.82 -1.13
C ASP A 57 12.74 0.64 -0.72
N LEU A 58 12.34 -0.16 -1.69
CA LEU A 58 11.46 -1.32 -1.50
C LEU A 58 12.14 -2.51 -0.78
N ARG A 59 13.47 -2.49 -0.62
CA ARG A 59 14.20 -3.55 0.09
C ARG A 59 14.10 -3.38 1.60
N ARG A 60 13.77 -2.16 2.05
CA ARG A 60 13.49 -1.88 3.46
C ARG A 60 12.24 -2.61 3.90
N THR A 61 12.17 -2.92 5.19
CA THR A 61 10.91 -3.36 5.82
C THR A 61 9.81 -2.31 5.57
N PRO A 62 8.54 -2.72 5.36
CA PRO A 62 7.44 -1.78 5.19
C PRO A 62 7.45 -0.71 6.30
N LEU A 63 7.16 0.54 5.92
CA LEU A 63 7.05 1.65 6.87
C LEU A 63 5.88 1.44 7.83
N CYS A 64 4.80 0.83 7.35
CA CYS A 64 3.61 0.53 8.12
C CYS A 64 2.91 -0.74 7.61
N ARG A 65 2.25 -1.44 8.53
CA ARG A 65 1.35 -2.58 8.26
C ARG A 65 0.03 -2.31 8.97
N VAL A 66 -1.05 -2.18 8.19
CA VAL A 66 -2.40 -2.03 8.73
C VAL A 66 -3.09 -3.38 8.67
N LYS A 67 -3.33 -3.99 9.83
CA LYS A 67 -4.03 -5.27 9.94
C LYS A 67 -5.53 -5.05 9.74
N LEU A 68 -6.12 -5.73 8.75
CA LEU A 68 -7.56 -5.64 8.49
C LEU A 68 -8.30 -6.73 9.27
N PRO A 69 -9.50 -6.45 9.81
CA PRO A 69 -10.29 -7.42 10.56
C PRO A 69 -10.98 -8.46 9.65
N THR A 70 -10.74 -8.42 8.34
CA THR A 70 -11.37 -9.31 7.35
C THR A 70 -10.43 -9.60 6.18
N ARG A 71 -10.77 -10.60 5.38
CA ARG A 71 -10.12 -10.90 4.10
C ARG A 71 -10.58 -9.92 3.03
N VAL A 72 -9.63 -9.34 2.30
CA VAL A 72 -9.92 -8.69 1.02
C VAL A 72 -9.75 -9.73 -0.11
N PRO A 73 -10.80 -10.00 -0.92
CA PRO A 73 -10.68 -10.91 -2.06
C PRO A 73 -9.67 -10.41 -3.10
N PHE A 74 -9.16 -11.32 -3.94
CA PHE A 74 -8.28 -10.96 -5.04
C PHE A 74 -9.03 -10.06 -6.02
N GLY A 75 -8.53 -8.83 -6.17
CA GLY A 75 -9.01 -7.84 -7.12
C GLY A 75 -8.07 -7.69 -8.32
N PHE A 76 -8.45 -6.79 -9.21
CA PHE A 76 -7.58 -6.33 -10.31
C PHE A 76 -6.94 -5.00 -9.89
N HIS A 77 -7.33 -3.92 -10.55
CA HIS A 77 -6.75 -2.60 -10.36
C HIS A 77 -7.33 -1.84 -9.17
N GLY A 78 -6.58 -0.85 -8.73
CA GLY A 78 -7.01 0.15 -7.76
C GLY A 78 -6.35 1.50 -8.05
N SER A 79 -6.96 2.56 -7.55
CA SER A 79 -6.43 3.92 -7.68
C SER A 79 -6.42 4.62 -6.33
N TRP A 80 -5.45 5.51 -6.15
CA TRP A 80 -5.43 6.46 -5.04
C TRP A 80 -6.05 7.79 -5.48
N ALA A 81 -6.82 8.40 -4.57
CA ALA A 81 -7.25 9.78 -4.67
C ALA A 81 -7.03 10.43 -3.31
N ASP A 82 -6.45 11.62 -3.30
CA ASP A 82 -6.36 12.42 -2.09
C ASP A 82 -7.72 12.98 -1.67
N HIS A 83 -7.79 13.49 -0.44
CA HIS A 83 -9.02 14.06 0.10
C HIS A 83 -9.57 15.20 -0.77
N GLN A 84 -8.72 16.06 -1.33
CA GLN A 84 -9.16 17.19 -2.18
C GLN A 84 -9.83 16.70 -3.47
N THR A 85 -9.30 15.63 -4.07
CA THR A 85 -9.86 15.01 -5.26
C THR A 85 -11.20 14.36 -4.95
N LEU A 86 -11.31 13.65 -3.83
CA LEU A 86 -12.57 13.05 -3.38
C LEU A 86 -13.62 14.12 -3.02
N ASP A 87 -13.25 15.17 -2.29
CA ASP A 87 -14.14 16.27 -1.90
C ASP A 87 -14.71 16.98 -3.12
N ARG A 88 -13.86 17.26 -4.13
CA ARG A 88 -14.31 17.83 -5.41
C ARG A 88 -15.27 16.91 -6.15
N ALA A 89 -14.97 15.61 -6.22
CA ALA A 89 -15.84 14.64 -6.88
C ALA A 89 -17.22 14.55 -6.21
N VAL A 90 -17.26 14.52 -4.87
CA VAL A 90 -18.51 14.50 -4.10
C VAL A 90 -19.30 15.79 -4.29
N ALA A 91 -18.64 16.95 -4.31
CA ALA A 91 -19.29 18.23 -4.56
C ALA A 91 -19.93 18.30 -5.96
N ALA A 92 -19.22 17.84 -7.00
CA ALA A 92 -19.74 17.78 -8.37
C ALA A 92 -21.01 16.93 -8.46
N CYS A 93 -20.99 15.70 -7.91
CA CYS A 93 -22.16 14.81 -7.92
C CYS A 93 -23.38 15.41 -7.19
N ARG A 94 -23.17 16.23 -6.15
CA ARG A 94 -24.27 16.89 -5.42
C ARG A 94 -24.87 18.06 -6.19
N ASN A 95 -24.10 18.69 -7.07
CA ASN A 95 -24.52 19.86 -7.84
C ASN A 95 -25.16 19.49 -9.19
N GLY A 96 -25.18 18.20 -9.55
CA GLY A 96 -25.84 17.72 -10.78
C GLY A 96 -25.07 18.02 -12.07
N GLU A 97 -23.75 18.24 -11.98
CA GLU A 97 -22.83 18.32 -13.12
C GLU A 97 -22.25 16.94 -13.45
#